data_AF-A0AAD7FVD2-F1
#
_entry.id   AF-A0AAD7FVD2-F1
#
_cell.length_a   1.000
_cell.length_b   1.000
_cell.length_c   1.000
_cell.angle_alpha   90.00
_cell.angle_beta   90.00
_cell.angle_gamma   90.00
#
_symmetry.space_group_name_H-M   'P 1'
#
loop_
_entity.id
_entity.type
_entity.pdbx_description
1 polymer ?
#
loop_
_entity_poly.entity_id
_entity_poly.type
_entity_poly.pdbx_seq_one_letter_code
_entity_poly.pdbx_strand_id
1 'polypeptide(L)'
;MSPSPGPNCLTALVHAVGSAEMTINLSADSACQFFPSISVFRGPRRMAAPTEEQLLQLKQASKLFLAVRRGVVNEAPAVQNLCDVVHFIQHIIGDINELPEYESMIEILKPLIRHFSKSRKSEAYLRDSGEGLADDSDNIPVGMLGKLVSPVMLNIQGLVLDEKFKFKSLLLHEVFGSRASLKLPTFIRDMLSYETIVGPLARSLWSLEVTTANTSDAFVFWLAIANTLDSVSEKKEKDTGIVKRLAGRVRVVFNTRIGYPNAQFLRERSDIPPNGIAEHISYPHAFFRVKEFLKCMLRALLQQHASHDSECHCHPILKTHLDLEIANVLRLQLEAFWLGEPPFHAPVINDDTMELWLNLERGNSPRSNVLTMLGARIFGILVNSMLDECINSNVTWYNSPLRGNQQQEGLLDVIMVDQWCKYHAPERYKAKRLAVLTLDLRLGC
;
A
#
# COMPACT_ATOMS: atom_id res chain seq x y z
N MET A 1 -8.67 12.35 34.48
CA MET A 1 -8.32 11.45 33.37
C MET A 1 -8.62 12.21 32.11
N SER A 2 -7.58 12.61 31.38
CA SER A 2 -7.69 13.35 30.12
C SER A 2 -6.97 12.51 29.06
N PRO A 3 -7.57 12.24 27.89
CA PRO A 3 -6.89 11.43 26.87
C PRO A 3 -5.75 12.25 26.23
N SER A 4 -4.74 11.55 25.70
CA SER A 4 -3.62 12.17 24.98
C SER A 4 -3.97 12.39 23.51
N PRO A 5 -3.40 13.39 22.83
CA PRO A 5 -3.82 13.75 21.49
C PRO A 5 -3.25 12.78 20.44
N GLY A 6 -4.14 12.03 19.78
CA GLY A 6 -3.83 11.34 18.53
C GLY A 6 -3.74 12.32 17.33
N PRO A 7 -3.27 11.85 16.17
CA PRO A 7 -3.17 12.66 14.95
C PRO A 7 -4.56 13.16 14.51
N ASN A 8 -4.69 14.47 14.27
CA ASN A 8 -5.95 15.10 13.91
C ASN A 8 -6.37 14.80 12.44
N CYS A 9 -7.61 15.11 12.05
CA CYS A 9 -8.12 14.85 10.68
C CYS A 9 -7.34 15.59 9.59
N LEU A 10 -6.76 16.75 9.92
CA LEU A 10 -5.84 17.41 9.01
C LEU A 10 -4.60 16.54 8.84
N THR A 11 -4.05 15.91 9.89
CA THR A 11 -2.97 14.92 9.80
C THR A 11 -3.36 13.67 9.00
N ALA A 12 -4.59 13.16 9.09
CA ALA A 12 -5.07 12.03 8.26
C ALA A 12 -5.29 12.43 6.79
N LEU A 13 -5.83 13.63 6.52
CA LEU A 13 -5.93 14.23 5.19
C LEU A 13 -4.54 14.56 4.61
N VAL A 14 -3.62 15.02 5.47
CA VAL A 14 -2.19 15.26 5.19
C VAL A 14 -1.44 13.94 5.03
N HIS A 15 -1.84 12.84 5.66
CA HIS A 15 -1.27 11.53 5.37
C HIS A 15 -1.84 10.96 4.07
N ALA A 16 -3.12 11.14 3.77
CA ALA A 16 -3.72 10.68 2.53
C ALA A 16 -3.24 11.48 1.30
N VAL A 17 -3.08 12.80 1.43
CA VAL A 17 -2.64 13.71 0.37
C VAL A 17 -1.13 13.91 0.41
N GLY A 18 -0.56 14.00 1.60
CA GLY A 18 0.88 14.12 1.81
C GLY A 18 1.62 12.78 1.77
N SER A 19 1.03 11.58 1.85
CA SER A 19 1.76 10.37 1.39
C SER A 19 1.98 10.41 -0.11
N ALA A 20 1.08 11.01 -0.90
CA ALA A 20 1.33 11.23 -2.32
C ALA A 20 2.46 12.27 -2.54
N GLU A 21 2.52 13.36 -1.76
CA GLU A 21 3.57 14.39 -1.89
C GLU A 21 4.90 14.03 -1.18
N MET A 22 4.84 13.26 -0.09
CA MET A 22 5.97 12.74 0.68
C MET A 22 6.58 11.56 -0.08
N THR A 23 5.84 10.74 -0.83
CA THR A 23 6.44 9.74 -1.74
C THR A 23 7.01 10.34 -3.03
N ILE A 24 6.48 11.47 -3.54
CA ILE A 24 7.17 12.23 -4.61
C ILE A 24 8.54 12.75 -4.13
N ASN A 25 8.68 13.05 -2.84
CA ASN A 25 9.96 13.44 -2.22
C ASN A 25 10.76 12.24 -1.64
N LEU A 26 10.14 11.14 -1.21
CA LEU A 26 10.79 9.92 -0.71
C LEU A 26 11.27 9.03 -1.87
N SER A 27 10.66 9.08 -3.05
CA SER A 27 11.27 8.53 -4.28
C SER A 27 12.65 9.16 -4.55
N ALA A 28 12.91 10.35 -4.00
CA ALA A 28 14.21 10.96 -3.93
C ALA A 28 14.96 10.60 -2.63
N ASP A 29 14.34 10.54 -1.45
CA ASP A 29 15.07 10.23 -0.20
C ASP A 29 15.40 8.74 0.05
N SER A 30 14.66 7.77 -0.51
CA SER A 30 14.90 6.33 -0.32
C SER A 30 16.20 5.84 -0.98
N ALA A 31 16.72 6.57 -1.98
CA ALA A 31 18.04 6.30 -2.54
C ALA A 31 19.18 6.97 -1.75
N CYS A 32 18.89 7.83 -0.76
CA CYS A 32 19.88 8.37 0.18
C CYS A 32 20.24 7.41 1.34
N GLN A 33 19.46 6.34 1.55
CA GLN A 33 19.62 5.46 2.71
C GLN A 33 20.65 4.31 2.53
N PHE A 34 21.33 4.22 1.37
CA PHE A 34 22.21 3.09 1.03
C PHE A 34 23.71 3.40 0.89
N PHE A 35 24.21 4.55 1.38
CA PHE A 35 25.65 4.83 1.42
C PHE A 35 26.22 4.68 2.84
N PRO A 36 27.16 3.74 3.09
CA PRO A 36 27.88 3.69 4.35
C PRO A 36 29.09 4.64 4.31
N SER A 37 29.30 5.33 5.43
CA SER A 37 30.45 6.18 5.79
C SER A 37 30.37 7.66 5.40
N ILE A 38 29.83 8.48 6.30
CA ILE A 38 30.46 9.74 6.78
C ILE A 38 30.04 9.91 8.24
N SER A 39 31.01 9.82 9.14
CA SER A 39 30.87 10.12 10.56
C SER A 39 30.81 11.65 10.78
N VAL A 40 30.08 12.03 11.83
CA VAL A 40 29.96 13.38 12.44
C VAL A 40 28.95 14.34 11.78
N PHE A 41 27.70 14.31 12.26
CA PHE A 41 26.80 15.47 12.21
C PHE A 41 26.18 15.75 13.58
N ARG A 42 26.52 16.91 14.16
CA ARG A 42 25.89 17.51 15.34
C ARG A 42 24.71 18.39 14.91
N GLY A 43 23.53 18.11 15.47
CA GLY A 43 22.36 19.01 15.55
C GLY A 43 21.35 18.93 14.39
N PRO A 44 20.06 19.26 14.63
CA PRO A 44 19.01 19.21 13.62
C PRO A 44 19.18 20.38 12.65
N ARG A 45 20.03 20.20 11.64
CA ARG A 45 20.03 21.09 10.48
C ARG A 45 18.81 20.75 9.62
N ARG A 46 18.05 21.77 9.25
CA ARG A 46 17.12 21.70 8.11
C ARG A 46 17.91 21.11 6.94
N MET A 47 17.55 19.92 6.48
CA MET A 47 18.08 19.44 5.21
C MET A 47 17.63 20.46 4.16
N ALA A 48 18.61 21.03 3.43
CA ALA A 48 18.30 21.86 2.28
C ALA A 48 17.53 20.99 1.28
N ALA A 49 16.60 21.60 0.54
CA ALA A 49 15.94 20.88 -0.55
C ALA A 49 17.03 20.28 -1.47
N PRO A 50 16.87 19.02 -1.92
CA PRO A 50 17.86 18.39 -2.77
C PRO A 50 18.10 19.23 -4.02
N THR A 51 19.36 19.40 -4.40
CA THR A 51 19.74 20.10 -5.63
C THR A 51 19.24 19.32 -6.85
N GLU A 52 19.11 20.00 -8.01
CA GLU A 52 18.73 19.33 -9.26
C GLU A 52 19.70 18.18 -9.62
N GLU A 53 20.98 18.36 -9.30
CA GLU A 53 22.00 17.31 -9.42
C GLU A 53 21.74 16.12 -8.50
N GLN A 54 21.38 16.35 -7.23
CA GLN A 54 21.00 15.28 -6.31
C GLN A 54 19.75 14.54 -6.81
N LEU A 55 18.73 15.26 -7.29
CA LEU A 55 17.53 14.65 -7.88
C LEU A 55 17.87 13.80 -9.12
N LEU A 56 18.80 14.25 -9.96
CA LEU A 56 19.26 13.49 -11.11
C LEU A 56 20.03 12.23 -10.69
N GLN A 57 20.91 12.33 -9.70
CA GLN A 57 21.63 11.18 -9.13
C GLN A 57 20.66 10.15 -8.55
N LEU A 58 19.60 10.59 -7.88
CA LEU A 58 18.57 9.71 -7.32
C LEU A 58 17.75 9.01 -8.40
N LYS A 59 17.39 9.72 -9.48
CA LYS A 59 16.77 9.10 -10.67
C LYS A 59 17.69 8.07 -11.33
N GLN A 60 19.00 8.33 -11.38
CA GLN A 60 19.98 7.38 -11.90
C GLN A 60 20.13 6.16 -10.98
N ALA A 61 20.18 6.37 -9.67
CA ALA A 61 20.24 5.29 -8.68
C ALA A 61 19.00 4.39 -8.76
N SER A 62 17.79 4.96 -8.82
CA SER A 62 16.55 4.19 -8.99
C SER A 62 16.57 3.33 -10.27
N LYS A 63 17.03 3.89 -11.40
CA LYS A 63 17.21 3.13 -12.65
C LYS A 63 18.25 2.01 -12.50
N LEU A 64 19.34 2.26 -11.78
CA LEU A 64 20.37 1.25 -11.49
C LEU A 64 19.80 0.13 -10.61
N PHE A 65 19.07 0.44 -9.55
CA PHE A 65 18.43 -0.57 -8.70
C PHE A 65 17.46 -1.45 -9.50
N LEU A 66 16.65 -0.86 -10.37
CA LEU A 66 15.78 -1.62 -11.28
C LEU A 66 16.58 -2.51 -12.24
N ALA A 67 17.71 -2.02 -12.76
CA ALA A 67 18.60 -2.79 -13.62
C ALA A 67 19.26 -3.96 -12.87
N VAL A 68 19.76 -3.72 -11.66
CA VAL A 68 20.35 -4.76 -10.78
C VAL A 68 19.30 -5.80 -10.43
N ARG A 69 18.08 -5.40 -10.03
CA ARG A 69 16.99 -6.31 -9.73
C ARG A 69 16.63 -7.19 -10.93
N ARG A 70 16.62 -6.62 -12.14
CA ARG A 70 16.45 -7.38 -13.39
C ARG A 70 17.64 -8.32 -13.65
N GLY A 71 18.86 -7.89 -13.36
CA GLY A 71 20.06 -8.72 -13.44
C GLY A 71 19.95 -9.95 -12.54
N VAL A 72 19.61 -9.77 -11.26
CA VAL A 72 19.41 -10.87 -10.30
C VAL A 72 18.33 -11.84 -10.76
N VAL A 73 17.21 -11.33 -11.30
CA VAL A 73 16.13 -12.18 -11.85
C VAL A 73 16.58 -12.97 -13.07
N ASN A 74 17.47 -12.41 -13.89
CA ASN A 74 18.04 -13.11 -15.03
C ASN A 74 19.08 -14.16 -14.60
N GLU A 75 19.82 -13.91 -13.52
CA GLU A 75 20.83 -14.82 -12.96
C GLU A 75 20.22 -15.96 -12.15
N ALA A 76 19.11 -15.69 -11.45
CA ALA A 76 18.39 -16.65 -10.64
C ALA A 76 16.93 -16.75 -11.11
N PRO A 77 16.61 -17.64 -12.08
CA PRO A 77 15.26 -17.78 -12.66
C PRO A 77 14.15 -18.09 -11.64
N ALA A 78 14.51 -18.58 -10.44
CA ALA A 78 13.58 -18.79 -9.34
C ALA A 78 13.13 -17.49 -8.64
N VAL A 79 13.89 -16.40 -8.79
CA VAL A 79 13.56 -15.08 -8.23
C VAL A 79 12.56 -14.39 -9.14
N GLN A 80 11.36 -14.14 -8.63
CA GLN A 80 10.34 -13.39 -9.35
C GLN A 80 10.40 -11.90 -8.98
N ASN A 81 10.44 -11.04 -10.00
CA ASN A 81 10.32 -9.60 -9.82
C ASN A 81 8.85 -9.20 -9.71
N LEU A 82 8.35 -9.09 -8.49
CA LEU A 82 6.98 -8.64 -8.23
C LEU A 82 6.94 -7.13 -7.99
N CYS A 83 5.92 -6.48 -8.56
CA CYS A 83 5.66 -5.08 -8.29
C CYS A 83 5.17 -4.92 -6.84
N ASP A 84 5.64 -3.86 -6.18
CA ASP A 84 5.08 -3.43 -4.90
C ASP A 84 3.68 -2.83 -5.16
N VAL A 85 2.65 -3.47 -4.62
CA VAL A 85 1.26 -3.06 -4.82
C VAL A 85 0.96 -1.72 -4.14
N VAL A 86 1.57 -1.47 -2.98
CA VAL A 86 1.40 -0.22 -2.22
C VAL A 86 1.99 0.93 -3.03
N HIS A 87 3.24 0.79 -3.48
CA HIS A 87 3.89 1.80 -4.33
C HIS A 87 3.11 2.07 -5.61
N PHE A 88 2.55 1.00 -6.16
CA PHE A 88 1.76 1.06 -7.36
C PHE A 88 0.44 1.83 -7.18
N ILE A 89 -0.27 1.64 -6.07
CA ILE A 89 -1.45 2.45 -5.70
C ILE A 89 -1.05 3.92 -5.48
N GLN A 90 0.10 4.18 -4.84
CA GLN A 90 0.61 5.55 -4.67
C GLN A 90 0.84 6.24 -6.00
N HIS A 91 1.39 5.55 -7.00
CA HIS A 91 1.55 6.10 -8.35
C HIS A 91 0.22 6.41 -9.02
N ILE A 92 -0.81 5.58 -8.84
CA ILE A 92 -2.16 5.89 -9.35
C ILE A 92 -2.67 7.19 -8.73
N ILE A 93 -2.52 7.37 -7.42
CA ILE A 93 -2.90 8.61 -6.73
C ILE A 93 -2.09 9.80 -7.27
N GLY A 94 -0.78 9.62 -7.48
CA GLY A 94 0.10 10.61 -8.09
C GLY A 94 -0.39 11.06 -9.47
N ASP A 95 -0.71 10.13 -10.36
CA ASP A 95 -1.23 10.44 -11.69
C ASP A 95 -2.62 11.12 -11.63
N ILE A 96 -3.47 10.76 -10.66
CA ILE A 96 -4.75 11.44 -10.43
C ILE A 96 -4.52 12.89 -10.00
N ASN A 97 -3.51 13.15 -9.16
CA ASN A 97 -3.14 14.50 -8.73
C ASN A 97 -2.66 15.39 -9.87
N GLU A 98 -2.14 14.80 -10.95
CA GLU A 98 -1.72 15.53 -12.15
C GLU A 98 -2.89 15.87 -13.09
N LEU A 99 -4.12 15.44 -12.79
CA LEU A 99 -5.28 15.80 -13.58
C LEU A 99 -5.64 17.29 -13.40
N PRO A 100 -5.95 18.01 -14.50
CA PRO A 100 -6.20 19.45 -14.45
C PRO A 100 -7.43 19.84 -13.61
N GLU A 101 -8.39 18.93 -13.40
CA GLU A 101 -9.51 19.18 -12.49
C GLU A 101 -9.08 19.39 -11.03
N TYR A 102 -7.95 18.83 -10.62
CA TYR A 102 -7.48 18.89 -9.23
C TYR A 102 -6.37 19.90 -9.00
N GLU A 103 -5.81 20.50 -10.04
CA GLU A 103 -4.69 21.44 -9.95
C GLU A 103 -4.98 22.58 -8.97
N SER A 104 -6.08 23.31 -9.16
CA SER A 104 -6.44 24.45 -8.28
C SER A 104 -6.70 24.02 -6.83
N MET A 105 -7.33 22.85 -6.62
CA MET A 105 -7.57 22.31 -5.29
C MET A 105 -6.23 21.98 -4.61
N ILE A 106 -5.31 21.32 -5.31
CA ILE A 106 -4.01 20.94 -4.78
C ILE A 106 -3.15 22.17 -4.47
N GLU A 107 -3.21 23.21 -5.30
CA GLU A 107 -2.51 24.49 -5.06
C GLU A 107 -2.95 25.19 -3.77
N ILE A 108 -4.23 25.07 -3.39
CA ILE A 108 -4.76 25.59 -2.12
C ILE A 108 -4.39 24.66 -0.96
N LEU A 109 -4.47 23.34 -1.18
CA LEU A 109 -4.28 22.35 -0.14
C LEU A 109 -2.84 22.29 0.38
N LYS A 110 -1.84 22.36 -0.50
CA LYS A 110 -0.41 22.35 -0.12
C LYS A 110 -0.02 23.42 0.91
N PRO A 111 -0.27 24.72 0.69
CA PRO A 111 0.05 25.76 1.67
C PRO A 111 -0.82 25.66 2.93
N LEU A 112 -2.05 25.15 2.83
CA LEU A 112 -2.92 24.93 3.99
C LEU A 112 -2.29 23.90 4.92
N ILE A 113 -1.92 22.73 4.38
CA ILE A 113 -1.20 21.66 5.08
C ILE A 113 0.09 22.19 5.70
N ARG A 114 0.89 22.91 4.92
CA ARG A 114 2.17 23.49 5.38
C ARG A 114 2.00 24.49 6.52
N HIS A 115 0.90 25.23 6.55
CA HIS A 115 0.62 26.19 7.63
C HIS A 115 0.36 25.46 8.94
N PHE A 116 -0.55 24.49 8.92
CA PHE A 116 -0.92 23.75 10.13
C PHE A 116 0.19 22.83 10.62
N SER A 117 0.99 22.23 9.73
CA SER A 117 2.14 21.41 10.15
C SER A 117 3.25 22.21 10.87
N LYS A 118 3.29 23.54 10.67
CA LYS A 118 4.28 24.43 11.31
C LYS A 118 3.72 25.22 12.49
N SER A 119 2.40 25.39 12.57
CA SER A 119 1.74 26.24 13.54
C SER A 119 1.01 25.43 14.60
N ARG A 120 1.74 25.04 15.66
CA ARG A 120 1.15 24.37 16.85
C ARG A 120 -0.04 25.14 17.43
N LYS A 121 0.01 26.48 17.37
CA LYS A 121 -1.07 27.35 17.85
C LYS A 121 -2.32 27.24 16.98
N SER A 122 -2.17 27.24 15.66
CA SER A 122 -3.31 27.06 14.74
C SER A 122 -3.92 25.66 14.86
N GLU A 123 -3.07 24.64 15.03
CA GLU A 123 -3.50 23.28 15.30
C GLU A 123 -4.30 23.17 16.61
N ALA A 124 -3.83 23.81 17.68
CA ALA A 124 -4.53 23.83 18.96
C ALA A 124 -5.92 24.48 18.84
N TYR A 125 -6.06 25.62 18.14
CA TYR A 125 -7.38 26.22 17.93
C TYR A 125 -8.32 25.33 17.11
N LEU A 126 -7.80 24.63 16.10
CA LEU A 126 -8.59 23.70 15.32
C LEU A 126 -9.06 22.52 16.20
N ARG A 127 -8.25 22.07 17.15
CA ARG A 127 -8.64 21.04 18.13
C ARG A 127 -9.69 21.56 19.12
N ASP A 128 -9.49 22.75 19.68
CA ASP A 128 -10.36 23.35 20.69
C ASP A 128 -11.77 23.68 20.17
N SER A 129 -11.90 23.87 18.86
CA SER A 129 -13.19 24.15 18.21
C SER A 129 -14.22 23.01 18.33
N GLY A 130 -13.83 21.81 18.78
CA GLY A 130 -14.74 20.69 19.02
C GLY A 130 -15.35 20.06 17.76
N GLU A 131 -15.13 20.66 16.58
CA GLU A 131 -15.47 20.04 15.29
C GLU A 131 -14.36 19.08 14.78
N GLY A 132 -13.24 19.04 15.50
CA GLY A 132 -12.30 17.92 15.41
C GLY A 132 -12.86 16.74 16.19
N LEU A 133 -13.00 15.60 15.52
CA LEU A 133 -13.43 14.32 16.10
C LEU A 133 -12.87 14.09 17.50
N ALA A 134 -13.71 13.54 18.38
CA ALA A 134 -13.34 13.08 19.72
C ALA A 134 -12.04 12.26 19.68
N ASP A 135 -11.31 12.25 20.81
CA ASP A 135 -9.96 11.67 21.03
C ASP A 135 -9.72 10.21 20.52
N ASP A 136 -10.72 9.51 19.98
CA ASP A 136 -10.57 8.22 19.28
C ASP A 136 -10.10 8.39 17.82
N SER A 137 -9.24 9.39 17.56
CA SER A 137 -8.76 9.72 16.22
C SER A 137 -7.91 8.62 15.57
N ASP A 138 -7.39 7.70 16.36
CA ASP A 138 -6.51 6.62 15.89
C ASP A 138 -7.21 5.63 14.94
N ASN A 139 -8.56 5.64 14.90
CA ASN A 139 -9.35 4.72 14.08
C ASN A 139 -10.35 5.41 13.16
N ILE A 140 -10.20 6.70 12.85
CA ILE A 140 -11.13 7.37 11.93
C ILE A 140 -11.02 6.67 10.58
N PRO A 141 -12.05 5.94 10.13
CA PRO A 141 -11.97 5.27 8.85
C PRO A 141 -11.80 6.35 7.78
N VAL A 142 -10.87 6.18 6.85
CA VAL A 142 -10.61 7.15 5.76
C VAL A 142 -11.89 7.52 4.99
N GLY A 143 -12.93 6.67 5.00
CA GLY A 143 -14.25 6.98 4.44
C GLY A 143 -15.12 7.97 5.24
N MET A 144 -14.68 8.41 6.42
CA MET A 144 -15.30 9.51 7.16
C MET A 144 -14.69 10.87 6.82
N LEU A 145 -13.58 10.92 6.05
CA LEU A 145 -12.97 12.21 5.68
C LEU A 145 -13.96 13.13 4.96
N GLY A 146 -14.79 12.62 4.06
CA GLY A 146 -15.77 13.42 3.32
C GLY A 146 -16.78 14.12 4.22
N LYS A 147 -17.19 13.45 5.30
CA LYS A 147 -18.09 14.05 6.30
C LYS A 147 -17.41 15.17 7.09
N LEU A 148 -16.08 15.18 7.12
CA LEU A 148 -15.29 16.13 7.91
C LEU A 148 -14.74 17.27 7.07
N VAL A 149 -14.55 17.09 5.76
CA VAL A 149 -14.02 18.14 4.87
C VAL A 149 -14.85 19.42 5.00
N SER A 150 -16.17 19.35 4.85
CA SER A 150 -17.00 20.57 4.87
C SER A 150 -16.99 21.27 6.25
N PRO A 151 -17.26 20.59 7.38
CA PRO A 151 -17.19 21.22 8.70
C PRO A 151 -15.80 21.81 9.00
N VAL A 152 -14.74 21.03 8.78
CA VAL A 152 -13.36 21.48 9.06
C VAL A 152 -13.00 22.71 8.24
N MET A 153 -13.36 22.77 6.95
CA MET A 153 -13.04 23.94 6.12
C MET A 153 -13.84 25.18 6.52
N LEU A 154 -15.11 25.03 6.90
CA LEU A 154 -15.94 26.13 7.41
C LEU A 154 -15.42 26.65 8.76
N ASN A 155 -14.98 25.74 9.62
CA ASN A 155 -14.38 26.09 10.90
C ASN A 155 -13.04 26.81 10.73
N ILE A 156 -12.17 26.34 9.82
CA ILE A 156 -10.96 27.08 9.44
C ILE A 156 -11.30 28.50 8.98
N GLN A 157 -12.36 28.68 8.17
CA GLN A 157 -12.83 30.00 7.76
C GLN A 157 -13.27 30.84 8.97
N GLY A 158 -14.06 30.27 9.88
CA GLY A 158 -14.48 30.93 11.12
C GLY A 158 -13.31 31.43 11.95
N LEU A 159 -12.31 30.58 12.19
CA LEU A 159 -11.10 30.93 12.95
C LEU A 159 -10.26 32.03 12.29
N VAL A 160 -10.23 32.08 10.95
CA VAL A 160 -9.55 33.15 10.19
C VAL A 160 -10.31 34.47 10.31
N LEU A 161 -11.64 34.43 10.21
CA LEU A 161 -12.51 35.61 10.31
C LEU A 161 -12.52 36.19 11.74
N ASP A 162 -12.42 35.33 12.74
CA ASP A 162 -12.29 35.71 14.17
C ASP A 162 -10.85 36.14 14.53
N GLU A 163 -9.97 36.25 13.54
CA GLU A 163 -8.56 36.62 13.66
C GLU A 163 -7.74 35.76 14.63
N LYS A 164 -8.17 34.52 14.92
CA LYS A 164 -7.45 33.59 15.80
C LYS A 164 -6.08 33.22 15.22
N PHE A 165 -6.00 33.13 13.90
CA PHE A 165 -4.75 33.10 13.15
C PHE A 165 -4.92 33.74 11.77
N LYS A 166 -3.81 34.12 11.16
CA LYS A 166 -3.76 34.68 9.80
C LYS A 166 -2.88 33.82 8.91
N PHE A 167 -3.34 33.55 7.69
CA PHE A 167 -2.52 32.88 6.70
C PHE A 167 -1.51 33.87 6.10
N LYS A 168 -0.28 33.41 5.89
CA LYS A 168 0.73 34.17 5.13
C LYS A 168 0.52 34.07 3.61
N SER A 169 -0.14 33.01 3.16
CA SER A 169 -0.44 32.79 1.75
C SER A 169 -1.63 33.64 1.33
N LEU A 170 -1.45 34.49 0.31
CA LEU A 170 -2.53 35.28 -0.29
C LEU A 170 -3.64 34.38 -0.82
N LEU A 171 -3.29 33.25 -1.44
CA LEU A 171 -4.24 32.27 -1.95
C LEU A 171 -5.18 31.75 -0.85
N LEU A 172 -4.63 31.39 0.32
CA LEU A 172 -5.44 30.96 1.46
C LEU A 172 -6.30 32.09 2.03
N HIS A 173 -5.79 33.33 2.01
CA HIS A 173 -6.57 34.48 2.44
C HIS A 173 -7.74 34.78 1.49
N GLU A 174 -7.57 34.59 0.18
CA GLU A 174 -8.67 34.72 -0.78
C GLU A 174 -9.77 33.65 -0.58
N VAL A 175 -9.36 32.43 -0.20
CA VAL A 175 -10.30 31.32 0.06
C VAL A 175 -11.01 31.48 1.40
N PHE A 176 -10.26 31.75 2.48
CA PHE A 176 -10.78 31.69 3.86
C PHE A 176 -10.99 33.07 4.51
N GLY A 177 -10.49 34.16 3.93
CA GLY A 177 -10.50 35.50 4.54
C GLY A 177 -11.79 36.29 4.40
N SER A 178 -12.77 35.79 3.63
CA SER A 178 -14.06 36.44 3.44
C SER A 178 -15.20 35.44 3.49
N ARG A 179 -16.29 35.76 4.22
CA ARG A 179 -17.55 34.99 4.20
C ARG A 179 -18.18 34.95 2.82
N ALA A 180 -17.92 35.96 1.98
CA ALA A 180 -18.44 36.06 0.62
C ALA A 180 -17.50 35.40 -0.42
N SER A 181 -16.46 34.67 0.00
CA SER A 181 -15.56 34.01 -0.94
C SER A 181 -16.29 32.92 -1.73
N LEU A 182 -16.40 33.12 -3.05
CA LEU A 182 -16.92 32.11 -3.97
C LEU A 182 -15.94 30.94 -4.17
N LYS A 183 -14.69 31.08 -3.72
CA LYS A 183 -13.64 30.06 -3.86
C LYS A 183 -13.80 28.93 -2.83
N LEU A 184 -14.28 29.22 -1.61
CA LEU A 184 -14.41 28.18 -0.57
C LEU A 184 -15.43 27.08 -0.94
N PRO A 185 -16.66 27.38 -1.41
CA PRO A 185 -17.60 26.33 -1.82
C PRO A 185 -17.05 25.48 -2.97
N THR A 186 -16.36 26.11 -3.93
CA THR A 186 -15.70 25.43 -5.05
C THR A 186 -14.61 24.48 -4.54
N PHE A 187 -13.74 24.96 -3.66
CA PHE A 187 -12.68 24.16 -3.04
C PHE A 187 -13.23 22.97 -2.24
N ILE A 188 -14.28 23.17 -1.42
CA ILE A 188 -14.93 22.09 -0.66
C ILE A 188 -15.52 21.04 -1.60
N ARG A 189 -16.22 21.47 -2.67
CA ARG A 189 -16.79 20.55 -3.67
C ARG A 189 -15.69 19.72 -4.34
N ASP A 190 -14.60 20.36 -4.75
CA ASP A 190 -13.50 19.67 -5.46
C ASP A 190 -12.77 18.69 -4.51
N MET A 191 -12.62 19.05 -3.22
CA MET A 191 -12.12 18.14 -2.18
C MET A 191 -13.02 16.91 -1.97
N LEU A 192 -14.34 17.08 -1.94
CA LEU A 192 -15.29 15.96 -1.81
C LEU A 192 -15.27 15.05 -3.04
N SER A 193 -15.17 15.64 -4.24
CA SER A 193 -14.98 14.89 -5.48
C SER A 193 -13.68 14.08 -5.45
N TYR A 194 -12.59 14.70 -5.02
CA TYR A 194 -11.29 14.05 -4.88
C TYR A 194 -11.33 12.89 -3.87
N GLU A 195 -11.92 13.10 -2.69
CA GLU A 195 -12.03 12.07 -1.67
C GLU A 195 -12.92 10.89 -2.11
N THR A 196 -13.95 11.14 -2.91
CA THR A 196 -14.77 10.07 -3.51
C THR A 196 -13.95 9.15 -4.43
N ILE A 197 -13.00 9.72 -5.18
CA ILE A 197 -12.15 9.00 -6.14
C ILE A 197 -10.93 8.36 -5.45
N VAL A 198 -10.21 9.13 -4.62
CA VAL A 198 -8.95 8.72 -4.00
C VAL A 198 -9.15 7.97 -2.69
N GLY A 199 -10.28 8.16 -2.01
CA GLY A 199 -10.59 7.51 -0.74
C GLY A 199 -10.47 5.97 -0.79
N PRO A 200 -11.04 5.27 -1.78
CA PRO A 200 -10.87 3.82 -1.92
C PRO A 200 -9.40 3.39 -2.12
N LEU A 201 -8.62 4.16 -2.89
CA LEU A 201 -7.19 3.92 -3.13
C LEU A 201 -6.40 4.09 -1.83
N ALA A 202 -6.62 5.19 -1.10
CA ALA A 202 -5.95 5.47 0.17
C ALA A 202 -6.30 4.44 1.26
N ARG A 203 -7.55 3.96 1.31
CA ARG A 203 -7.94 2.87 2.21
C ARG A 203 -7.20 1.57 1.88
N SER A 204 -7.16 1.22 0.60
CA SER A 204 -6.48 0.01 0.14
C SER A 204 -4.99 0.09 0.42
N LEU A 205 -4.37 1.26 0.21
CA LEU A 205 -2.97 1.51 0.58
C LEU A 205 -2.73 1.14 2.05
N TRP A 206 -3.50 1.74 2.97
CA TRP A 206 -3.32 1.51 4.40
C TRP A 206 -3.58 0.04 4.78
N SER A 207 -4.61 -0.58 4.20
CA SER A 207 -4.90 -1.99 4.46
C SER A 207 -3.83 -2.94 3.91
N LEU A 208 -3.15 -2.59 2.82
CA LEU A 208 -2.11 -3.41 2.21
C LEU A 208 -0.72 -3.17 2.81
N GLU A 209 -0.54 -2.09 3.58
CA GLU A 209 0.69 -1.83 4.32
C GLU A 209 0.90 -2.76 5.52
N VAL A 210 -0.16 -3.45 5.98
CA VAL A 210 -0.08 -4.36 7.12
C VAL A 210 0.81 -5.57 6.81
N THR A 211 1.52 -6.07 7.83
CA THR A 211 2.54 -7.11 7.65
C THR A 211 1.98 -8.46 7.22
N THR A 212 0.67 -8.65 7.35
CA THR A 212 -0.05 -9.88 7.03
C THR A 212 -0.74 -9.84 5.67
N ALA A 213 -0.71 -8.69 4.98
CA ALA A 213 -1.34 -8.57 3.67
C ALA A 213 -0.59 -9.41 2.64
N ASN A 214 -1.35 -10.20 1.89
CA ASN A 214 -0.84 -11.08 0.85
C ASN A 214 -1.48 -10.80 -0.52
N THR A 215 -1.09 -11.61 -1.50
CA THR A 215 -1.53 -11.45 -2.91
C THR A 215 -3.04 -11.58 -3.10
N SER A 216 -3.74 -12.32 -2.24
CA SER A 216 -5.21 -12.40 -2.22
C SER A 216 -5.82 -11.06 -1.81
N ASP A 217 -5.31 -10.47 -0.73
CA ASP A 217 -5.79 -9.17 -0.24
C ASP A 217 -5.62 -8.09 -1.32
N ALA A 218 -4.44 -8.01 -1.93
CA ALA A 218 -4.16 -7.09 -3.03
C ALA A 218 -5.19 -7.23 -4.16
N PHE A 219 -5.52 -8.46 -4.55
CA PHE A 219 -6.52 -8.71 -5.59
C PHE A 219 -7.94 -8.29 -5.17
N VAL A 220 -8.35 -8.57 -3.93
CA VAL A 220 -9.67 -8.16 -3.42
C VAL A 220 -9.80 -6.64 -3.35
N PHE A 221 -8.81 -5.95 -2.77
CA PHE A 221 -8.78 -4.48 -2.71
C PHE A 221 -8.80 -3.87 -4.10
N TRP A 222 -8.10 -4.48 -5.04
CA TRP A 222 -8.09 -4.06 -6.42
C TRP A 222 -9.46 -4.10 -7.08
N LEU A 223 -10.17 -5.23 -6.96
CA LEU A 223 -11.54 -5.37 -7.46
C LEU A 223 -12.49 -4.39 -6.78
N ALA A 224 -12.31 -4.16 -5.48
CA ALA A 224 -13.11 -3.20 -4.72
C ALA A 224 -12.89 -1.75 -5.23
N ILE A 225 -11.65 -1.36 -5.53
CA ILE A 225 -11.35 -0.06 -6.13
C ILE A 225 -11.99 0.05 -7.51
N ALA A 226 -11.77 -0.94 -8.39
CA ALA A 226 -12.33 -0.96 -9.74
C ALA A 226 -13.86 -0.81 -9.73
N ASN A 227 -14.54 -1.62 -8.91
CA ASN A 227 -15.99 -1.56 -8.75
C ASN A 227 -16.46 -0.19 -8.22
N THR A 228 -15.70 0.42 -7.29
CA THR A 228 -16.04 1.74 -6.77
C THR A 228 -15.92 2.82 -7.85
N LEU A 229 -14.83 2.82 -8.62
CA LEU A 229 -14.62 3.76 -9.71
C LEU A 229 -15.65 3.59 -10.84
N ASP A 230 -16.06 2.34 -11.11
CA ASP A 230 -17.13 2.05 -12.06
C ASP A 230 -18.48 2.57 -11.57
N SER A 231 -18.83 2.32 -10.31
CA SER A 231 -20.04 2.88 -9.69
C SER A 231 -20.07 4.42 -9.73
N VAL A 232 -18.93 5.07 -9.49
CA VAL A 232 -18.80 6.54 -9.60
C VAL A 232 -19.05 7.01 -11.04
N SER A 233 -18.57 6.25 -12.03
CA SER A 233 -18.72 6.57 -13.45
C SER A 233 -20.16 6.39 -13.97
N GLU A 234 -20.95 5.51 -13.35
CA GLU A 234 -22.33 5.23 -13.72
C GLU A 234 -23.33 6.22 -13.11
N LYS A 235 -23.01 6.78 -11.95
CA LYS A 235 -23.85 7.77 -11.26
C LYS A 235 -23.93 9.09 -12.02
N LYS A 236 -25.02 9.83 -11.80
CA LYS A 236 -25.20 11.16 -12.41
C LYS A 236 -24.31 12.17 -11.69
N GLU A 237 -23.79 13.16 -12.43
CA GLU A 237 -22.93 14.22 -11.90
C GLU A 237 -23.56 14.97 -10.71
N LYS A 238 -24.89 15.15 -10.72
CA LYS A 238 -25.63 15.76 -9.60
C LYS A 238 -25.53 14.98 -8.28
N ASP A 239 -25.29 13.66 -8.34
CA ASP A 239 -25.28 12.79 -7.18
C ASP A 239 -23.86 12.65 -6.59
N THR A 240 -22.83 12.74 -7.44
CA THR A 240 -21.42 12.57 -7.05
C THR A 240 -20.62 13.87 -7.02
N GLY A 241 -21.09 14.92 -7.69
CA GLY A 241 -20.30 16.12 -7.99
C GLY A 241 -19.15 15.86 -8.99
N ILE A 242 -19.08 14.68 -9.61
CA ILE A 242 -17.99 14.25 -10.48
C ILE A 242 -18.46 14.31 -11.94
N VAL A 243 -17.80 15.16 -12.73
CA VAL A 243 -18.03 15.27 -14.17
C VAL A 243 -17.67 13.95 -14.85
N LYS A 244 -18.51 13.45 -15.77
CA LYS A 244 -18.26 12.19 -16.50
C LYS A 244 -16.89 12.14 -17.19
N ARG A 245 -16.41 13.28 -17.69
CA ARG A 245 -15.07 13.41 -18.29
C ARG A 245 -13.96 13.09 -17.29
N LEU A 246 -14.06 13.60 -16.06
CA LEU A 246 -13.11 13.34 -14.98
C LEU A 246 -13.13 11.86 -14.58
N ALA A 247 -14.32 11.28 -14.38
CA ALA A 247 -14.45 9.85 -14.09
C ALA A 247 -13.81 8.96 -15.18
N GLY A 248 -14.03 9.32 -16.45
CA GLY A 248 -13.39 8.64 -17.58
C GLY A 248 -11.86 8.73 -17.55
N ARG A 249 -11.28 9.90 -17.22
CA ARG A 249 -9.83 10.07 -17.08
C ARG A 249 -9.25 9.28 -15.92
N VAL A 250 -9.91 9.29 -14.76
CA VAL A 250 -9.51 8.50 -13.60
C VAL A 250 -9.53 7.01 -13.94
N ARG A 251 -10.55 6.52 -14.64
CA ARG A 251 -10.61 5.14 -15.12
C ARG A 251 -9.44 4.83 -16.06
N VAL A 252 -9.06 5.73 -16.95
CA VAL A 252 -7.89 5.55 -17.83
C VAL A 252 -6.59 5.50 -17.01
N VAL A 253 -6.40 6.40 -16.05
CA VAL A 253 -5.23 6.38 -15.15
C VAL A 253 -5.13 5.06 -14.40
N PHE A 254 -6.23 4.66 -13.74
CA PHE A 254 -6.33 3.39 -13.04
C PHE A 254 -5.97 2.23 -13.99
N ASN A 255 -6.67 2.11 -15.13
CA ASN A 255 -6.49 1.06 -16.14
C ASN A 255 -5.08 1.01 -16.76
N THR A 256 -4.44 2.16 -16.96
CA THR A 256 -3.11 2.25 -17.58
C THR A 256 -2.04 1.74 -16.64
N ARG A 257 -2.16 2.10 -15.36
CA ARG A 257 -1.23 1.62 -14.36
C ARG A 257 -1.37 0.13 -14.21
N ILE A 258 -2.60 -0.41 -14.19
CA ILE A 258 -2.92 -1.80 -13.77
C ILE A 258 -1.82 -2.77 -14.11
N GLY A 259 -1.31 -2.76 -15.34
CA GLY A 259 -0.02 -3.35 -15.70
C GLY A 259 0.02 -4.88 -15.60
N TYR A 260 -0.82 -5.49 -14.77
CA TYR A 260 -1.43 -6.77 -15.00
C TYR A 260 -1.87 -6.78 -16.43
N PRO A 261 -1.41 -7.78 -17.17
CA PRO A 261 -1.25 -7.65 -18.58
C PRO A 261 -2.62 -7.26 -19.14
N ASN A 262 -2.60 -6.09 -19.80
CA ASN A 262 -3.70 -5.21 -20.22
C ASN A 262 -5.12 -5.82 -20.27
N ALA A 263 -6.15 -4.97 -20.21
CA ALA A 263 -7.46 -5.32 -20.79
C ALA A 263 -7.31 -5.85 -22.24
N GLN A 264 -6.27 -5.42 -22.94
CA GLN A 264 -5.77 -5.98 -24.20
C GLN A 264 -5.22 -7.41 -24.08
N PHE A 265 -4.60 -7.83 -22.99
CA PHE A 265 -4.33 -9.25 -22.73
C PHE A 265 -5.67 -9.98 -22.58
N LEU A 266 -6.58 -9.59 -21.68
CA LEU A 266 -7.91 -10.23 -21.57
C LEU A 266 -8.76 -10.20 -22.86
N ARG A 267 -8.48 -9.28 -23.80
CA ARG A 267 -9.18 -9.10 -25.08
C ARG A 267 -8.41 -9.62 -26.30
N GLU A 268 -7.09 -9.80 -26.22
CA GLU A 268 -6.28 -10.29 -27.33
C GLU A 268 -6.64 -11.74 -27.52
N ARG A 269 -7.27 -11.97 -28.67
CA ARG A 269 -7.53 -13.27 -29.26
C ARG A 269 -6.23 -14.05 -29.29
N SER A 270 -5.97 -14.83 -28.24
CA SER A 270 -5.24 -16.07 -28.43
C SER A 270 -6.14 -16.91 -29.32
N ASP A 271 -5.65 -17.23 -30.52
CA ASP A 271 -6.33 -18.08 -31.48
C ASP A 271 -6.94 -19.29 -30.76
N ILE A 272 -8.25 -19.46 -30.97
CA ILE A 272 -9.16 -20.54 -30.59
C ILE A 272 -8.50 -21.63 -29.72
N PRO A 273 -8.91 -21.81 -28.44
CA PRO A 273 -8.35 -22.88 -27.63
C PRO A 273 -8.55 -24.22 -28.34
N PRO A 274 -7.52 -25.10 -28.39
CA PRO A 274 -7.62 -26.39 -29.07
C PRO A 274 -8.85 -27.15 -28.56
N ASN A 275 -9.72 -27.52 -29.50
CA ASN A 275 -11.07 -28.03 -29.31
C ASN A 275 -11.17 -29.09 -28.19
N GLY A 276 -12.15 -28.93 -27.29
CA GLY A 276 -12.63 -29.99 -26.41
C GLY A 276 -12.82 -29.62 -24.93
N ILE A 277 -11.85 -28.94 -24.31
CA ILE A 277 -11.91 -28.65 -22.85
C ILE A 277 -12.56 -27.29 -22.55
N ALA A 278 -12.56 -26.38 -23.53
CA ALA A 278 -13.01 -25.00 -23.35
C ALA A 278 -14.51 -24.84 -23.09
N GLU A 279 -15.34 -25.84 -23.40
CA GLU A 279 -16.81 -25.73 -23.27
C GLU A 279 -17.27 -25.64 -21.80
N HIS A 280 -16.48 -26.16 -20.85
CA HIS A 280 -16.86 -26.23 -19.43
C HIS A 280 -16.09 -25.25 -18.52
N ILE A 281 -15.11 -24.51 -19.05
CA ILE A 281 -14.26 -23.61 -18.26
C ILE A 281 -14.83 -22.19 -18.30
N SER A 282 -15.37 -21.74 -17.16
CA SER A 282 -15.71 -20.33 -16.96
C SER A 282 -14.44 -19.48 -17.09
N TYR A 283 -14.38 -18.54 -18.03
CA TYR A 283 -13.21 -17.69 -18.30
C TYR A 283 -11.94 -18.45 -18.77
N PRO A 284 -11.95 -19.06 -19.97
CA PRO A 284 -10.85 -19.90 -20.45
C PRO A 284 -9.51 -19.16 -20.53
N HIS A 285 -9.50 -17.87 -20.87
CA HIS A 285 -8.26 -17.09 -20.95
C HIS A 285 -7.58 -16.90 -19.59
N ALA A 286 -8.36 -16.72 -18.51
CA ALA A 286 -7.81 -16.61 -17.16
C ALA A 286 -7.21 -17.95 -16.74
N PHE A 287 -7.93 -19.05 -17.00
CA PHE A 287 -7.43 -20.40 -16.75
C PHE A 287 -6.09 -20.68 -17.44
N PHE A 288 -5.98 -20.42 -18.74
CA PHE A 288 -4.74 -20.68 -19.49
C PHE A 288 -3.56 -19.84 -18.97
N ARG A 289 -3.79 -18.61 -18.51
CA ARG A 289 -2.73 -17.77 -17.94
C ARG A 289 -2.23 -18.30 -16.61
N VAL A 290 -3.17 -18.61 -15.72
CA VAL A 290 -2.84 -19.20 -14.42
C VAL A 290 -2.08 -20.50 -14.66
N LYS A 291 -2.54 -21.34 -15.60
CA LYS A 291 -1.84 -22.56 -16.00
C LYS A 291 -0.40 -22.30 -16.46
N GLU A 292 -0.17 -21.39 -17.40
CA GLU A 292 1.19 -21.11 -17.88
C GLU A 292 2.07 -20.48 -16.81
N PHE A 293 1.52 -19.58 -15.99
CA PHE A 293 2.23 -19.01 -14.85
C PHE A 293 2.68 -20.09 -13.85
N LEU A 294 1.75 -20.95 -13.43
CA LEU A 294 2.03 -22.05 -12.50
C LEU A 294 3.01 -23.07 -13.09
N LYS A 295 2.93 -23.36 -14.40
CA LYS A 295 3.90 -24.22 -15.10
C LYS A 295 5.31 -23.61 -15.09
N CYS A 296 5.43 -22.31 -15.37
CA CYS A 296 6.71 -21.62 -15.33
C CYS A 296 7.30 -21.60 -13.92
N MET A 297 6.47 -21.32 -12.91
CA MET A 297 6.87 -21.38 -11.49
C MET A 297 7.32 -22.79 -11.09
N LEU A 298 6.56 -23.83 -11.44
CA LEU A 298 6.92 -25.22 -11.17
C LEU A 298 8.24 -25.62 -11.85
N ARG A 299 8.44 -25.24 -13.12
CA ARG A 299 9.68 -25.49 -13.85
C ARG A 299 10.88 -24.85 -13.17
N ALA A 300 10.75 -23.60 -12.71
CA ALA A 300 11.83 -22.91 -11.99
C ALA A 300 12.19 -23.63 -10.68
N LEU A 301 11.19 -24.12 -9.94
CA LEU A 301 11.40 -24.90 -8.71
C LEU A 301 12.11 -26.24 -8.97
N LEU A 302 11.74 -26.94 -10.06
CA LEU A 302 12.39 -28.19 -10.46
C LEU A 302 13.84 -27.95 -10.90
N GLN A 303 14.10 -26.89 -11.67
CA GLN A 303 15.46 -26.50 -12.07
C GLN A 303 16.33 -26.16 -10.87
N GLN A 304 15.78 -25.39 -9.92
CA GLN A 304 16.47 -25.08 -8.67
C GLN A 304 16.82 -26.36 -7.89
N HIS A 305 15.87 -27.31 -7.80
CA HIS A 305 16.09 -28.60 -7.15
C HIS A 305 17.19 -29.42 -7.83
N ALA A 306 17.23 -29.45 -9.17
CA ALA A 306 18.26 -30.16 -9.91
C ALA A 306 19.66 -29.51 -9.80
N SER A 307 19.72 -28.19 -9.57
CA SER A 307 20.98 -27.43 -9.51
C SER A 307 21.65 -27.42 -8.14
N HIS A 308 20.95 -27.81 -7.08
CA HIS A 308 21.49 -27.84 -5.73
C HIS A 308 21.50 -29.27 -5.21
N ASP A 309 22.70 -29.76 -4.85
CA ASP A 309 22.89 -31.06 -4.22
C ASP A 309 22.04 -31.20 -2.94
N SER A 310 21.88 -32.44 -2.47
CA SER A 310 20.94 -32.95 -1.43
C SER A 310 20.69 -32.12 -0.16
N GLU A 311 21.46 -31.06 0.09
CA GLU A 311 21.33 -30.14 1.23
C GLU A 311 20.24 -29.08 1.05
N CYS A 312 19.72 -28.84 -0.15
CA CYS A 312 18.65 -27.86 -0.32
C CYS A 312 17.34 -28.35 0.32
N HIS A 313 16.72 -27.49 1.14
CA HIS A 313 15.39 -27.69 1.73
C HIS A 313 14.28 -27.60 0.67
N CYS A 314 14.30 -28.52 -0.30
CA CYS A 314 13.25 -28.64 -1.31
C CYS A 314 12.00 -29.30 -0.71
N HIS A 315 10.85 -28.88 -1.20
CA HIS A 315 9.56 -29.44 -0.77
C HIS A 315 9.51 -30.95 -1.08
N PRO A 316 9.05 -31.82 -0.16
CA PRO A 316 9.07 -33.27 -0.34
C PRO A 316 8.42 -33.76 -1.65
N ILE A 317 7.36 -33.08 -2.11
CA ILE A 317 6.66 -33.38 -3.37
C ILE A 317 7.58 -33.32 -4.59
N LEU A 318 8.58 -32.43 -4.59
CA LEU A 318 9.51 -32.30 -5.71
C LEU A 318 10.50 -33.48 -5.77
N LYS A 319 10.68 -34.22 -4.67
CA LYS A 319 11.55 -35.40 -4.60
C LYS A 319 10.85 -36.69 -5.01
N THR A 320 9.52 -36.74 -4.91
CA THR A 320 8.75 -37.98 -5.08
C THR A 320 8.30 -38.25 -6.52
N HIS A 321 8.33 -37.25 -7.40
CA HIS A 321 7.79 -37.34 -8.75
C HIS A 321 8.84 -37.08 -9.83
N LEU A 322 8.72 -37.77 -10.96
CA LEU A 322 9.45 -37.41 -12.17
C LEU A 322 8.86 -36.13 -12.78
N ASP A 323 9.69 -35.34 -13.49
CA ASP A 323 9.30 -34.05 -14.08
C ASP A 323 8.05 -34.10 -14.97
N LEU A 324 7.88 -35.18 -15.75
CA LEU A 324 6.71 -35.36 -16.61
C LEU A 324 5.45 -35.67 -15.81
N GLU A 325 5.58 -36.40 -14.71
CA GLU A 325 4.46 -36.77 -13.85
C GLU A 325 3.92 -35.53 -13.12
N ILE A 326 4.82 -34.73 -12.54
CA ILE A 326 4.42 -33.56 -11.74
C ILE A 326 3.72 -32.48 -12.58
N ALA A 327 4.12 -32.32 -13.85
CA ALA A 327 3.45 -31.40 -14.77
C ALA A 327 2.01 -31.87 -15.12
N ASN A 328 1.80 -33.18 -15.30
CA ASN A 328 0.46 -33.72 -15.52
C ASN A 328 -0.40 -33.65 -14.26
N VAL A 329 0.19 -33.89 -13.08
CA VAL A 329 -0.49 -33.72 -11.78
C VAL A 329 -0.94 -32.27 -11.62
N LEU A 330 -0.07 -31.28 -11.86
CA LEU A 330 -0.45 -29.86 -11.80
C LEU A 330 -1.64 -29.55 -12.72
N ARG A 331 -1.61 -30.06 -13.96
CA ARG A 331 -2.71 -29.85 -14.92
C ARG A 331 -4.04 -30.38 -14.38
N LEU A 332 -4.07 -31.63 -13.92
CA LEU A 332 -5.28 -32.27 -13.39
C LEU A 332 -5.81 -31.55 -12.15
N GLN A 333 -4.92 -31.16 -11.22
CA GLN A 333 -5.30 -30.44 -10.01
C GLN A 333 -5.83 -29.05 -10.31
N LEU A 334 -5.27 -28.34 -11.30
CA LEU A 334 -5.75 -27.04 -11.72
C LEU A 334 -7.12 -27.12 -12.40
N GLU A 335 -7.37 -28.14 -13.22
CA GLU A 335 -8.69 -28.41 -13.80
C GLU A 335 -9.71 -28.68 -12.69
N ALA A 336 -9.40 -29.55 -11.74
CA ALA A 336 -10.24 -29.82 -10.58
C ALA A 336 -10.53 -28.56 -9.75
N PHE A 337 -9.52 -27.73 -9.47
CA PHE A 337 -9.70 -26.45 -8.77
C PHE A 337 -10.66 -25.53 -9.51
N TRP A 338 -10.48 -25.40 -10.83
CA TRP A 338 -11.29 -24.50 -11.65
C TRP A 338 -12.76 -24.95 -11.78
N LEU A 339 -12.97 -26.27 -11.79
CA LEU A 339 -14.31 -26.89 -11.81
C LEU A 339 -14.96 -26.95 -10.41
N GLY A 340 -14.24 -26.54 -9.35
CA GLY A 340 -14.74 -26.63 -7.99
C GLY A 340 -14.91 -28.07 -7.52
N GLU A 341 -14.04 -28.98 -7.96
CA GLU A 341 -14.05 -30.37 -7.54
C GLU A 341 -13.31 -30.57 -6.20
N PRO A 342 -13.63 -31.61 -5.41
CA PRO A 342 -12.90 -31.91 -4.18
C PRO A 342 -11.39 -32.17 -4.44
N PRO A 343 -10.48 -31.65 -3.58
CA PRO A 343 -10.74 -31.01 -2.28
C PRO A 343 -10.89 -29.48 -2.35
N PHE A 344 -10.92 -28.86 -3.52
CA PHE A 344 -10.88 -27.40 -3.69
C PHE A 344 -12.22 -26.70 -3.42
N HIS A 345 -13.31 -27.45 -3.31
CA HIS A 345 -14.62 -26.93 -2.90
C HIS A 345 -14.76 -26.80 -1.37
N ALA A 346 -13.72 -27.09 -0.59
CA ALA A 346 -13.80 -26.96 0.86
C ALA A 346 -14.12 -25.50 1.24
N PRO A 347 -15.04 -25.27 2.19
CA PRO A 347 -15.33 -23.92 2.65
C PRO A 347 -14.08 -23.30 3.27
N VAL A 348 -13.85 -22.01 3.00
CA VAL A 348 -12.78 -21.25 3.66
C VAL A 348 -13.16 -21.08 5.11
N ILE A 349 -12.32 -21.57 6.02
CA ILE A 349 -12.48 -21.39 7.45
C ILE A 349 -11.71 -20.11 7.81
N ASN A 350 -12.33 -19.19 8.56
CA ASN A 350 -11.76 -17.92 9.02
C ASN A 350 -11.48 -16.83 7.96
N ASP A 351 -12.00 -16.95 6.74
CA ASP A 351 -11.76 -16.01 5.63
C ASP A 351 -10.27 -15.78 5.28
N ASP A 352 -9.36 -16.62 5.78
CA ASP A 352 -7.92 -16.55 5.48
C ASP A 352 -7.59 -17.47 4.29
N THR A 353 -7.30 -16.85 3.15
CA THR A 353 -6.91 -17.56 1.94
C THR A 353 -5.64 -18.38 2.16
N MET A 354 -4.66 -17.85 2.91
CA MET A 354 -3.40 -18.55 3.17
C MET A 354 -3.62 -19.78 4.04
N GLU A 355 -4.46 -19.67 5.08
CA GLU A 355 -4.80 -20.79 5.95
C GLU A 355 -5.47 -21.94 5.19
N LEU A 356 -6.35 -21.62 4.22
CA LEU A 356 -6.95 -22.62 3.32
C LEU A 356 -5.88 -23.44 2.59
N TRP A 357 -4.93 -22.78 1.95
CA TRP A 357 -3.88 -23.46 1.17
C TRP A 357 -2.96 -24.30 2.06
N LEU A 358 -2.58 -23.78 3.24
CA LEU A 358 -1.79 -24.52 4.21
C LEU A 358 -2.53 -25.74 4.75
N ASN A 359 -3.85 -25.64 4.98
CA ASN A 359 -4.66 -26.77 5.42
C ASN A 359 -4.77 -27.87 4.36
N LEU A 360 -4.95 -27.49 3.09
CA LEU A 360 -4.93 -28.44 1.98
C LEU A 360 -3.56 -29.10 1.80
N GLU A 361 -2.47 -28.36 2.01
CA GLU A 361 -1.10 -28.87 1.97
C GLU A 361 -0.82 -29.86 3.13
N ARG A 362 -1.24 -29.54 4.36
CA ARG A 362 -1.13 -30.42 5.54
C ARG A 362 -1.88 -31.74 5.35
N GLY A 363 -3.01 -31.71 4.65
CA GLY A 363 -3.77 -32.91 4.30
C GLY A 363 -3.00 -33.89 3.41
N ASN A 364 -1.94 -33.43 2.73
CA ASN A 364 -1.03 -34.20 1.89
C ASN A 364 -1.77 -35.13 0.90
N SER A 365 -2.91 -34.66 0.36
CA SER A 365 -3.69 -35.43 -0.60
C SER A 365 -3.00 -35.44 -1.96
N PRO A 366 -2.76 -36.62 -2.58
CA PRO A 366 -2.22 -36.70 -3.95
C PRO A 366 -3.07 -35.96 -4.99
N ARG A 367 -4.35 -35.67 -4.67
CA ARG A 367 -5.28 -34.93 -5.53
C ARG A 367 -5.14 -33.41 -5.45
N SER A 368 -4.31 -32.87 -4.57
CA SER A 368 -4.13 -31.42 -4.44
C SER A 368 -2.70 -30.96 -4.16
N ASN A 369 -1.81 -31.88 -3.80
CA ASN A 369 -0.47 -31.60 -3.26
C ASN A 369 0.38 -30.59 -4.08
N VAL A 370 0.49 -30.72 -5.39
CA VAL A 370 1.32 -29.82 -6.24
C VAL A 370 0.71 -28.43 -6.31
N LEU A 371 -0.59 -28.33 -6.61
CA LEU A 371 -1.27 -27.05 -6.69
C LEU A 371 -1.30 -26.35 -5.33
N THR A 372 -1.47 -27.09 -4.23
CA THR A 372 -1.51 -26.50 -2.89
C THR A 372 -0.16 -25.97 -2.46
N MET A 373 0.92 -26.68 -2.78
CA MET A 373 2.29 -26.19 -2.56
C MET A 373 2.56 -24.90 -3.33
N LEU A 374 2.12 -24.81 -4.60
CA LEU A 374 2.26 -23.58 -5.40
C LEU A 374 1.37 -22.46 -4.85
N GLY A 375 0.12 -22.77 -4.48
CA GLY A 375 -0.82 -21.84 -3.89
C GLY A 375 -0.29 -21.24 -2.59
N ALA A 376 0.14 -22.06 -1.64
CA ALA A 376 0.74 -21.62 -0.38
C ALA A 376 1.95 -20.71 -0.62
N ARG A 377 2.77 -20.99 -1.64
CA ARG A 377 3.89 -20.09 -2.01
C ARG A 377 3.41 -18.75 -2.56
N ILE A 378 2.40 -18.72 -3.44
CA ILE A 378 1.87 -17.48 -4.03
C ILE A 378 1.19 -16.61 -2.97
N PHE A 379 0.38 -17.21 -2.10
CA PHE A 379 -0.33 -16.50 -1.04
C PHE A 379 0.54 -16.24 0.20
N GLY A 380 1.74 -16.83 0.27
CA GLY A 380 2.77 -16.43 1.23
C GLY A 380 3.58 -15.21 0.81
N ILE A 381 3.36 -14.70 -0.41
CA ILE A 381 4.03 -13.49 -0.87
C ILE A 381 3.39 -12.28 -0.23
N LEU A 382 4.24 -11.49 0.42
CA LEU A 382 3.88 -10.20 0.98
C LEU A 382 3.82 -9.16 -0.14
N VAL A 383 2.76 -8.36 -0.16
CA VAL A 383 2.45 -7.44 -1.27
C VAL A 383 3.07 -6.05 -1.12
N ASN A 384 3.61 -5.77 0.05
CA ASN A 384 4.24 -4.52 0.41
C ASN A 384 5.76 -4.72 0.50
N SER A 385 6.55 -3.94 -0.24
CA SER A 385 8.01 -3.93 -0.05
C SER A 385 8.44 -3.09 1.15
N MET A 386 7.54 -2.25 1.65
CA MET A 386 7.69 -1.37 2.81
C MET A 386 7.41 -2.05 4.16
N LEU A 387 7.36 -3.39 4.21
CA LEU A 387 7.39 -4.12 5.48
C LEU A 387 8.55 -3.65 6.37
N ASP A 388 9.68 -3.41 5.73
CA ASP A 388 10.87 -2.89 6.37
C ASP A 388 10.78 -1.39 6.67
N GLU A 389 9.83 -0.62 6.13
CA GLU A 389 9.69 0.80 6.49
C GLU A 389 9.11 1.00 7.89
N CYS A 390 8.14 0.16 8.28
CA CYS A 390 7.71 0.11 9.68
C CYS A 390 8.90 -0.27 10.59
N ILE A 391 9.77 -1.16 10.11
CA ILE A 391 11.02 -1.47 10.79
C ILE A 391 11.94 -0.25 10.81
N ASN A 392 12.08 0.48 9.71
CA ASN A 392 12.94 1.66 9.58
C ASN A 392 12.46 2.82 10.46
N SER A 393 11.15 2.94 10.68
CA SER A 393 10.60 3.87 11.68
C SER A 393 11.04 3.45 13.08
N ASN A 394 10.98 2.16 13.41
CA ASN A 394 11.49 1.66 14.69
C ASN A 394 13.02 1.83 14.80
N VAL A 395 13.78 1.53 13.74
CA VAL A 395 15.23 1.80 13.61
C VAL A 395 15.51 3.27 13.92
N THR A 396 14.78 4.19 13.29
CA THR A 396 14.97 5.64 13.47
C THR A 396 14.64 6.06 14.90
N TRP A 397 13.61 5.45 15.50
CA TRP A 397 13.24 5.70 16.88
C TRP A 397 14.30 5.20 17.87
N TYR A 398 14.75 3.95 17.72
CA TYR A 398 15.80 3.33 18.52
C TYR A 398 17.14 4.03 18.35
N ASN A 399 17.46 4.48 17.13
CA ASN A 399 18.71 5.16 16.78
C ASN A 399 18.59 6.69 16.76
N SER A 400 17.59 7.24 17.46
CA SER A 400 17.45 8.69 17.57
C SER A 400 18.65 9.29 18.32
N PRO A 401 19.07 10.54 18.03
CA PRO A 401 20.26 11.14 18.63
C PRO A 401 20.30 11.14 20.17
N LEU A 402 19.13 11.03 20.81
CA LEU A 402 18.97 11.00 22.26
C LEU A 402 19.16 9.60 22.88
N ARG A 403 19.08 8.52 22.09
CA ARG A 403 19.11 7.13 22.58
C ARG A 403 20.44 6.40 22.37
N GLY A 404 21.47 7.16 22.01
CA GLY A 404 22.81 6.65 21.74
C GLY A 404 22.86 6.04 20.34
N ASN A 405 23.83 6.47 19.54
CA ASN A 405 24.06 5.99 18.18
C ASN A 405 24.47 4.50 18.23
N GLN A 406 23.50 3.60 18.25
CA GLN A 406 23.73 2.17 18.31
C GLN A 406 24.38 1.69 17.01
N GLN A 407 25.25 0.69 17.11
CA GLN A 407 25.77 0.04 15.91
C GLN A 407 24.63 -0.66 15.17
N GLN A 408 24.71 -0.69 13.84
CA GLN A 408 23.67 -1.25 12.97
C GLN A 408 23.33 -2.71 13.33
N GLU A 409 24.33 -3.51 13.71
CA GLU A 409 24.13 -4.91 14.15
C GLU A 409 23.26 -5.01 15.40
N GLY A 410 23.58 -4.23 16.45
CA GLY A 410 22.79 -4.23 17.68
C GLY A 410 21.36 -3.71 17.49
N LEU A 411 21.17 -2.79 16.53
CA LEU A 411 19.85 -2.29 16.16
C LEU A 411 19.00 -3.38 15.49
N LEU A 412 19.60 -4.15 14.58
CA LEU A 412 18.95 -5.30 13.94
C LEU A 412 18.59 -6.37 14.97
N ASP A 413 19.47 -6.68 15.92
CA ASP A 413 19.21 -7.65 16.98
C ASP A 413 18.00 -7.23 17.84
N VAL A 414 17.95 -5.96 18.27
CA VAL A 414 16.83 -5.43 19.06
C VAL A 414 15.52 -5.53 18.28
N ILE A 415 15.53 -5.21 16.99
CA ILE A 415 14.36 -5.28 16.11
C ILE A 415 13.89 -6.72 15.93
N MET A 416 14.81 -7.65 15.66
CA MET A 416 14.49 -9.07 15.48
C MET A 416 13.88 -9.66 16.76
N VAL A 417 14.46 -9.34 17.93
CA VAL A 417 13.90 -9.74 19.23
C VAL A 417 12.52 -9.11 19.46
N ASP A 418 12.37 -7.83 19.11
CA ASP A 418 11.11 -7.12 19.26
C ASP A 418 9.99 -7.75 18.42
N GLN A 419 10.28 -8.05 17.16
CA GLN A 419 9.37 -8.73 16.25
C GLN A 419 9.04 -10.13 16.75
N TRP A 420 10.06 -10.91 17.13
CA TRP A 420 9.86 -12.24 17.68
C TRP A 420 8.91 -12.20 18.88
N CYS A 421 9.10 -11.24 19.79
CA CYS A 421 8.23 -11.05 20.95
C CYS A 421 6.80 -10.63 20.57
N LYS A 422 6.60 -9.79 19.53
CA LYS A 422 5.24 -9.44 19.06
C LYS A 422 4.42 -10.66 18.68
N TYR A 423 5.05 -11.63 17.99
CA TYR A 423 4.35 -12.80 17.48
C TYR A 423 4.30 -13.96 18.50
N HIS A 424 5.36 -14.17 19.28
CA HIS A 424 5.52 -15.38 20.10
C HIS A 424 5.37 -15.16 21.60
N ALA A 425 5.41 -13.90 22.09
CA ALA A 425 5.26 -13.68 23.52
C ALA A 425 3.83 -14.02 23.96
N PRO A 426 3.64 -14.67 25.13
CA PRO A 426 2.30 -14.92 25.68
C PRO A 426 1.52 -13.61 25.82
N GLU A 427 0.20 -13.62 25.65
CA GLU A 427 -0.66 -12.42 25.67
C GLU A 427 -0.42 -11.50 26.89
N ARG A 428 -0.12 -12.07 28.06
CA ARG A 428 0.24 -11.32 29.27
C ARG A 428 1.46 -10.39 29.09
N TYR A 429 2.41 -10.76 28.23
CA TYR A 429 3.59 -9.97 27.92
C TYR A 429 3.29 -8.91 26.86
N LYS A 430 2.42 -9.20 25.89
CA LYS A 430 1.94 -8.21 24.92
C LYS A 430 1.21 -7.07 25.64
N ALA A 431 0.34 -7.39 26.60
CA ALA A 431 -0.38 -6.41 27.41
C ALA A 431 0.56 -5.53 28.27
N LYS A 432 1.57 -6.14 28.92
CA LYS A 432 2.58 -5.38 29.70
C LYS A 432 3.42 -4.47 28.82
N ARG A 433 3.79 -4.93 27.62
CA ARG A 433 4.55 -4.12 26.67
C ARG A 433 3.74 -2.90 26.19
N LEU A 434 2.46 -3.10 25.87
CA LEU A 434 1.53 -2.00 25.58
C LEU A 434 1.53 -0.99 26.73
N ALA A 435 1.48 -1.45 27.98
CA ALA A 435 1.54 -0.56 29.15
C ALA A 435 2.89 0.19 29.28
N VAL A 436 4.03 -0.45 29.01
CA VAL A 436 5.37 0.19 29.06
C VAL A 436 5.55 1.21 27.95
N LEU A 437 5.22 0.86 26.70
CA LEU A 437 5.26 1.81 25.58
C LEU A 437 4.33 3.01 25.82
N THR A 438 3.17 2.77 26.42
CA THR A 438 2.24 3.84 26.83
C THR A 438 2.82 4.70 27.97
N LEU A 439 3.62 4.12 28.88
CA LEU A 439 4.29 4.86 29.95
C LEU A 439 5.46 5.73 29.42
N ASP A 440 6.27 5.19 28.52
CA ASP A 440 7.39 5.92 27.91
C ASP A 440 6.90 7.09 27.05
N LEU A 441 5.77 6.91 26.33
CA LEU A 441 5.11 8.00 25.60
C LEU A 441 4.54 9.07 26.54
N ARG A 442 4.10 8.71 27.75
CA ARG A 442 3.59 9.65 28.77
C ARG A 442 4.69 10.45 29.47
N LEU A 443 5.91 9.91 29.54
CA LEU A 443 7.01 10.55 30.27
C LEU A 443 7.81 11.56 29.45
N GLY A 444 7.56 11.67 28.13
CA GLY A 444 8.00 12.81 27.31
C GLY A 444 9.47 13.20 27.50
N CYS A 445 10.38 12.21 27.54
CA CYS A 445 11.82 12.42 27.45
C CYS A 445 12.28 12.49 25.98
#